data_AF-A0A8T1RX07-F1
#
_entry.id   AF-A0A8T1RX07-F1
#
_cell.length_a   1.000
_cell.length_b   1.000
_cell.length_c   1.000
_cell.angle_alpha   90.00
_cell.angle_beta   90.00
_cell.angle_gamma   90.00
#
_symmetry.space_group_name_H-M   'P 1'
#
loop_
_entity.id
_entity.type
_entity.pdbx_description
1 polymer ?
#
loop_
_entity_poly.entity_id
_entity_poly.type
_entity_poly.pdbx_seq_one_letter_code
_entity_poly.pdbx_strand_id
1 'polypeptide(L)'
;APLDNMGLSAKNSLSFQRAPGPPAQALRGSSTNYPFWPGGMDEPSMEQISAKGHLEEDIDFERDLLTVPPGWKKGVEFKPQAAALQASPGLLPLSGLLGALDSFELGGSSDEEEEEKRKTKAKGPGGKE
;
A
#
# COMPACT_ATOMS: atom_id res chain seq x y z
N ALA A 1 -7.97 11.97 -19.67
CA ALA A 1 -9.02 11.01 -19.29
C ALA A 1 -8.35 9.83 -18.59
N PRO A 2 -8.95 9.24 -17.53
CA PRO A 2 -8.51 7.93 -17.06
C PRO A 2 -8.47 6.96 -18.25
N LEU A 3 -7.46 6.11 -18.32
CA LEU A 3 -7.38 5.09 -19.37
C LEU A 3 -8.32 3.94 -18.99
N ASP A 4 -9.24 3.60 -19.89
CA ASP A 4 -10.14 2.47 -19.72
C ASP A 4 -9.34 1.18 -19.53
N ASN A 5 -9.81 0.31 -18.63
CA ASN A 5 -9.27 -1.03 -18.36
C ASN A 5 -7.87 -1.10 -17.72
N MET A 6 -7.35 0.02 -17.18
CA MET A 6 -6.12 -0.02 -16.39
C MET A 6 -6.31 -0.75 -15.06
N GLY A 7 -5.36 -1.63 -14.73
CA GLY A 7 -5.34 -2.33 -13.44
C GLY A 7 -6.32 -3.48 -13.31
N LEU A 8 -7.07 -3.83 -14.37
CA LEU A 8 -7.95 -4.99 -14.36
C LEU A 8 -7.14 -6.29 -14.29
N SER A 9 -7.44 -7.11 -13.29
CA SER A 9 -6.80 -8.39 -13.05
C SER A 9 -7.83 -9.45 -12.64
N ALA A 10 -7.39 -10.71 -12.60
CA ALA A 10 -8.21 -11.79 -12.10
C ALA A 10 -8.57 -11.68 -10.60
N LYS A 11 -8.03 -10.68 -9.88
CA LYS A 11 -8.23 -10.43 -8.44
C LYS A 11 -9.13 -9.24 -8.12
N ASN A 12 -9.55 -8.46 -9.11
CA ASN A 12 -10.38 -7.28 -8.89
C ASN A 12 -11.43 -7.05 -9.97
N SER A 13 -11.46 -7.86 -11.04
CA SER A 13 -12.34 -7.65 -12.18
C SER A 13 -13.02 -8.93 -12.62
N LEU A 14 -14.30 -8.81 -12.98
CA LEU A 14 -15.10 -9.84 -13.65
C LEU A 14 -15.09 -9.66 -15.19
N SER A 15 -14.49 -8.60 -15.72
CA SER A 15 -14.52 -8.29 -17.15
C SER A 15 -13.60 -9.20 -17.97
N PHE A 16 -14.00 -9.48 -19.21
CA PHE A 16 -13.16 -10.15 -20.21
C PHE A 16 -11.98 -9.30 -20.68
N GLN A 17 -11.99 -8.00 -20.41
CA GLN A 17 -10.95 -7.06 -20.83
C GLN A 17 -9.71 -7.08 -19.93
N ARG A 18 -9.72 -7.84 -18.82
CA ARG A 18 -8.56 -7.98 -17.93
C ARG A 18 -7.40 -8.72 -18.64
N ALA A 19 -6.17 -8.43 -18.20
CA ALA A 19 -4.98 -9.06 -18.77
C ALA A 19 -5.03 -10.61 -18.64
N PRO A 20 -4.54 -11.35 -19.66
CA PRO A 20 -4.49 -12.81 -19.58
C PRO A 20 -3.59 -13.27 -18.43
N GLY A 21 -3.98 -14.36 -17.79
CA GLY A 21 -3.19 -14.97 -16.72
C GLY A 21 -1.94 -15.69 -17.24
N PRO A 22 -1.09 -16.20 -16.32
CA PRO A 22 0.10 -16.96 -16.69
C PRO A 22 -0.25 -18.21 -17.53
N PRO A 23 0.56 -18.57 -18.56
CA PRO A 23 0.27 -19.70 -19.45
C PRO A 23 0.10 -21.06 -18.73
N ALA A 24 0.81 -21.25 -17.62
CA ALA A 24 0.72 -22.47 -16.80
C ALA A 24 -0.69 -22.71 -16.21
N GLN A 25 -1.55 -21.69 -16.18
CA GLN A 25 -2.90 -21.76 -15.62
C GLN A 25 -4.00 -21.60 -16.70
N ALA A 26 -3.67 -21.75 -17.99
CA ALA A 26 -4.60 -21.45 -19.08
C ALA A 26 -5.90 -22.31 -19.08
N LEU A 27 -5.81 -23.59 -18.72
CA LEU A 27 -6.96 -24.51 -18.76
C LEU A 27 -7.80 -24.47 -17.47
N ARG A 28 -7.15 -24.69 -16.33
CA ARG A 28 -7.85 -24.80 -15.04
C ARG A 28 -8.03 -23.45 -14.34
N GLY A 29 -7.16 -22.49 -14.62
CA GLY A 29 -7.07 -21.25 -13.85
C GLY A 29 -6.65 -21.48 -12.40
N SER A 30 -6.98 -20.49 -11.56
CA SER A 30 -6.82 -20.55 -10.11
C SER A 30 -8.18 -20.36 -9.45
N SER A 31 -8.49 -21.14 -8.41
CA SER A 31 -9.74 -21.03 -7.65
C SER A 31 -9.90 -19.69 -6.93
N THR A 32 -8.80 -18.96 -6.75
CA THR A 32 -8.78 -17.65 -6.13
C THR A 32 -9.04 -16.51 -7.13
N ASN A 33 -9.21 -16.82 -8.41
CA ASN A 33 -9.53 -15.83 -9.43
C ASN A 33 -11.03 -15.62 -9.50
N TYR A 34 -11.44 -14.37 -9.67
CA TYR A 34 -12.83 -14.07 -9.96
C TYR A 34 -13.24 -14.63 -11.34
N PRO A 35 -14.42 -15.25 -11.47
CA PRO A 35 -14.92 -15.73 -12.75
C PRO A 35 -15.15 -14.55 -13.71
N PHE A 36 -15.31 -14.84 -14.99
CA PHE A 36 -15.79 -13.80 -15.91
C PHE A 36 -17.28 -13.54 -15.69
N TRP A 37 -17.73 -12.34 -16.03
CA TRP A 37 -19.13 -11.96 -15.99
C TRP A 37 -19.94 -12.92 -16.87
N PRO A 38 -21.02 -13.53 -16.33
CA PRO A 38 -21.79 -14.52 -17.07
C PRO A 38 -22.50 -13.87 -18.26
N GLY A 39 -22.42 -14.52 -19.42
CA GLY A 39 -23.16 -14.07 -20.60
C GLY A 39 -24.67 -14.09 -20.37
N GLY A 40 -25.36 -13.04 -20.81
CA GLY A 40 -26.82 -12.89 -20.64
C GLY A 40 -27.24 -12.03 -19.45
N MET A 41 -26.29 -11.54 -18.66
CA MET A 41 -26.52 -10.45 -17.70
C MET A 41 -25.88 -9.17 -18.22
N ASP A 42 -26.60 -8.05 -18.12
CA ASP A 42 -26.04 -6.74 -18.46
C ASP A 42 -24.87 -6.43 -17.50
N GLU A 43 -23.71 -6.10 -18.07
CA GLU A 43 -22.55 -5.67 -17.28
C GLU A 43 -22.88 -4.31 -16.64
N PRO A 44 -22.61 -4.12 -15.34
CA PRO A 44 -22.89 -2.85 -14.68
C PRO A 44 -22.12 -1.70 -15.35
N SER A 45 -22.80 -0.59 -15.59
CA SER A 45 -22.16 0.59 -16.18
C SER A 45 -21.26 1.29 -15.17
N MET A 46 -20.28 2.05 -15.66
CA MET A 46 -19.38 2.85 -14.80
C MET A 46 -20.16 3.84 -13.92
N GLU A 47 -21.27 4.37 -14.43
CA GLU A 47 -22.17 5.27 -13.70
C GLU A 47 -22.86 4.55 -12.55
N GLN A 48 -23.31 3.31 -12.76
CA GLN A 48 -23.93 2.49 -11.71
C GLN A 48 -22.94 2.11 -10.62
N ILE A 49 -21.67 1.86 -10.97
CA ILE A 49 -20.60 1.52 -10.02
C ILE A 49 -20.14 2.76 -9.24
N SER A 50 -20.11 3.93 -9.89
CA SER A 50 -19.69 5.18 -9.26
C SER A 50 -20.79 5.83 -8.41
N ALA A 51 -22.03 5.39 -8.58
CA ALA A 51 -23.14 5.82 -7.75
C ALA A 51 -22.96 5.26 -6.34
N LYS A 52 -23.03 6.16 -5.34
CA LYS A 52 -22.89 5.80 -3.93
C LYS A 52 -23.90 4.71 -3.56
N GLY A 53 -23.39 3.55 -3.18
CA GLY A 53 -24.21 2.40 -2.81
C GLY A 53 -24.96 2.63 -1.49
N HIS A 54 -26.03 1.86 -1.23
CA HIS A 54 -26.78 1.98 0.03
C HIS A 54 -25.95 1.63 1.29
N LEU A 55 -24.89 0.83 1.12
CA LEU A 55 -23.95 0.43 2.16
C LEU A 55 -22.73 1.35 2.24
N GLU A 56 -22.55 2.26 1.29
CA GLU A 56 -21.41 3.17 1.29
C GLU A 56 -21.75 4.37 2.15
N GLU A 57 -21.07 4.49 3.29
CA GLU A 57 -21.23 5.60 4.23
C GLU A 57 -20.17 6.68 3.99
N ASP A 58 -20.47 7.93 4.35
CA ASP A 58 -19.46 8.99 4.31
C ASP A 58 -18.48 8.78 5.47
N ILE A 59 -17.18 8.76 5.15
CA ILE A 59 -16.12 8.50 6.14
C ILE A 59 -15.89 9.78 6.95
N ASP A 60 -16.29 9.78 8.23
CA ASP A 60 -15.96 10.83 9.20
C ASP A 60 -14.67 10.47 9.95
N PHE A 61 -13.55 11.08 9.51
CA PHE A 61 -12.23 10.86 10.13
C PHE A 61 -12.09 11.48 11.53
N GLU A 62 -12.99 12.38 11.94
CA GLU A 62 -12.89 13.05 13.23
C GLU A 62 -13.66 12.30 14.32
N ARG A 63 -14.88 11.86 14.01
CA ARG A 63 -15.80 11.34 15.04
C ARG A 63 -16.14 9.86 14.91
N ASP A 64 -15.99 9.26 13.72
CA ASP A 64 -16.48 7.92 13.44
C ASP A 64 -15.47 7.05 12.70
N LEU A 65 -14.27 6.95 13.26
CA LEU A 65 -13.25 6.04 12.73
C LEU A 65 -13.57 4.60 13.10
N LEU A 66 -13.83 3.76 12.09
CA LEU A 66 -14.10 2.34 12.27
C LEU A 66 -12.90 1.63 12.93
N THR A 67 -13.13 1.07 14.11
CA THR A 67 -12.12 0.31 14.88
C THR A 67 -12.22 -1.20 14.70
N VAL A 68 -13.38 -1.67 14.23
CA VAL A 68 -13.68 -3.08 14.00
C VAL A 68 -13.79 -3.31 12.50
N PRO A 69 -12.99 -4.21 11.91
CA PRO A 69 -13.12 -4.52 10.49
C PRO A 69 -14.45 -5.27 10.22
N PRO A 70 -14.99 -5.18 9.00
CA PRO A 70 -16.25 -5.81 8.66
C PRO A 70 -16.20 -7.33 8.86
N GLY A 71 -17.26 -7.89 9.44
CA GLY A 71 -17.38 -9.32 9.74
C GLY A 71 -16.70 -9.76 11.06
N TRP A 72 -16.06 -8.85 11.80
CA TRP A 72 -15.43 -9.16 13.08
C TRP A 72 -16.29 -8.73 14.26
N LYS A 73 -16.13 -9.42 15.39
CA LYS A 73 -16.86 -9.10 16.65
C LYS A 73 -16.09 -8.16 17.57
N LYS A 74 -14.77 -8.03 17.36
CA LYS A 74 -13.85 -7.25 18.19
C LYS A 74 -12.82 -6.58 17.27
N GLY A 75 -12.46 -5.36 17.60
CA GLY A 75 -11.50 -4.54 16.86
C GLY A 75 -10.41 -4.00 17.77
N VAL A 76 -9.83 -2.86 17.38
CA VAL A 76 -8.77 -2.19 18.13
C VAL A 76 -9.38 -1.19 19.11
N GLU A 77 -8.90 -1.16 20.34
CA GLU A 77 -9.29 -0.16 21.34
C GLU A 77 -8.11 0.77 21.63
N PHE A 78 -8.26 2.06 21.32
CA PHE A 78 -7.19 3.06 21.48
C PHE A 78 -7.12 3.69 22.87
N LYS A 79 -7.86 3.15 23.85
CA LYS A 79 -7.80 3.69 25.22
C LYS A 79 -6.39 3.52 25.79
N PRO A 80 -5.82 4.55 26.45
CA PRO A 80 -4.53 4.43 27.11
C PRO A 80 -4.64 3.38 28.21
N GLN A 81 -4.14 2.18 27.93
CA GLN A 81 -4.17 1.10 28.89
C GLN A 81 -3.10 1.35 29.93
N ALA A 82 -3.49 1.83 31.11
CA ALA A 82 -2.58 2.00 32.25
C ALA A 82 -1.83 0.70 32.62
N ALA A 83 -2.34 -0.46 32.18
CA ALA A 83 -1.69 -1.76 32.34
C ALA A 83 -0.55 -2.04 31.33
N ALA A 84 -0.38 -1.27 30.25
CA ALA A 84 0.76 -1.44 29.34
C ALA A 84 2.11 -1.06 29.99
N LEU A 85 2.08 -0.31 31.09
CA LEU A 85 3.24 -0.02 31.93
C LEU A 85 3.53 -1.11 32.97
N GLN A 86 2.61 -2.08 33.16
CA GLN A 86 2.85 -3.28 33.96
C GLN A 86 3.26 -4.42 33.05
N ALA A 87 4.33 -4.22 32.30
CA ALA A 87 4.95 -5.32 31.60
C ALA A 87 5.48 -6.33 32.62
N SER A 88 5.26 -7.62 32.37
CA SER A 88 5.89 -8.68 33.16
C SER A 88 7.41 -8.45 33.21
N PRO A 89 8.09 -8.73 34.34
CA PRO A 89 9.53 -8.52 34.45
C PRO A 89 10.28 -9.14 33.26
N GLY A 90 10.98 -8.33 32.46
CA GLY A 90 11.77 -8.78 31.31
C GLY A 90 11.13 -8.63 29.93
N LEU A 91 9.86 -8.22 29.80
CA LEU A 91 9.27 -7.83 28.51
C LEU A 91 9.16 -6.31 28.42
N LEU A 92 9.58 -5.72 27.30
CA LEU A 92 9.34 -4.31 27.00
C LEU A 92 8.22 -4.20 25.95
N PRO A 93 7.16 -3.41 26.19
CA PRO A 93 6.11 -3.21 25.21
C PRO A 93 6.67 -2.45 24.00
N LEU A 94 6.33 -2.91 22.79
CA LEU A 94 6.80 -2.31 21.53
C LEU A 94 6.43 -0.81 21.44
N SER A 95 5.30 -0.40 22.04
CA SER A 95 4.90 1.01 22.12
C SER A 95 5.90 1.88 22.89
N GLY A 96 6.52 1.36 23.96
CA GLY A 96 7.58 2.06 24.68
C GLY A 96 8.87 2.17 23.86
N LEU A 97 9.15 1.17 23.03
CA LEU A 97 10.31 1.16 22.14
C LEU A 97 10.14 2.14 20.97
N LEU A 98 8.94 2.20 20.40
CA LEU A 98 8.61 3.12 19.31
C LEU A 98 8.55 4.59 19.78
N GLY A 99 8.05 4.83 20.99
CA GLY A 99 8.08 6.17 21.60
C GLY A 99 9.50 6.69 21.86
N ALA A 100 10.47 5.80 22.07
CA ALA A 100 11.89 6.17 22.16
C ALA A 100 12.52 6.46 20.78
N LEU A 101 11.97 5.90 19.70
CA LEU A 101 12.48 6.06 18.34
C LEU A 101 12.07 7.40 17.70
N ASP A 102 11.02 8.06 18.21
CA ASP A 102 10.57 9.39 17.72
C ASP A 102 11.61 10.50 17.98
N SER A 103 12.64 10.23 18.79
CA SER A 103 13.81 11.09 19.01
C SER A 103 14.99 10.78 18.07
N PHE A 104 14.87 9.78 17.20
CA PHE A 104 15.95 9.36 16.31
C PHE A 104 15.81 10.09 14.97
N GLU A 105 16.51 11.21 14.84
CA GLU A 105 16.73 11.85 13.55
C GLU A 105 17.56 10.91 12.69
N LEU A 106 16.93 10.27 11.70
CA LEU A 106 17.61 9.42 10.72
C LEU A 106 18.55 10.31 9.92
N GLY A 107 19.80 10.43 10.40
CA GLY A 107 20.82 11.31 9.86
C GLY A 107 20.82 11.26 8.34
N GLY A 108 20.68 12.46 7.75
CA GLY A 108 20.51 12.66 6.32
C GLY A 108 21.45 11.79 5.51
N SER A 109 20.91 11.20 4.43
CA SER A 109 21.70 10.45 3.46
C SER A 109 22.98 11.23 3.15
N SER A 110 24.11 10.72 3.61
CA SER A 110 25.42 11.21 3.23
C SER A 110 25.61 10.86 1.76
N ASP A 111 25.09 11.73 0.89
CA ASP A 111 25.39 11.78 -0.54
C ASP A 111 26.42 12.91 -0.77
N GLU A 112 27.50 12.89 0.02
CA GLU A 112 28.64 13.79 -0.13
C GLU A 112 29.94 13.04 -0.49
N GLU A 113 29.82 11.90 -1.17
CA GLU A 113 30.98 11.18 -1.72
C GLU A 113 30.86 10.95 -3.24
N GLU A 114 30.55 11.97 -4.05
CA GLU A 114 30.82 11.87 -5.51
C GLU A 114 31.28 13.15 -6.24
N GLU A 115 31.45 14.31 -5.60
CA GLU A 115 31.85 15.54 -6.35
C GLU A 115 33.36 15.85 -6.40
N GLU A 116 34.21 15.17 -5.64
CA GLU A 116 35.67 15.47 -5.60
C GLU A 116 36.52 14.71 -6.64
N LYS A 117 35.98 13.70 -7.35
CA LYS A 117 36.76 12.95 -8.36
C LYS A 117 36.68 13.51 -9.78
N ARG A 118 35.86 14.55 -10.04
CA ARG A 118 35.71 15.15 -11.38
C ARG A 118 36.51 16.44 -11.60
N LYS A 119 37.07 17.07 -10.56
CA LYS A 119 37.79 18.36 -10.68
C LYS A 119 39.33 18.24 -10.77
N THR A 120 39.92 17.07 -10.52
CA THR A 120 41.40 16.88 -10.55
C THR A 120 41.96 16.36 -11.87
N LYS A 121 41.13 16.01 -12.87
CA LYS A 121 41.59 15.57 -14.21
C LYS A 121 41.60 16.65 -15.30
N ALA A 122 41.25 17.89 -14.97
CA ALA A 122 41.11 18.98 -15.95
C ALA A 122 41.91 20.24 -15.56
N LYS A 123 43.22 20.12 -15.30
CA LYS A 123 44.16 21.26 -15.40
C LYS A 123 45.60 20.75 -15.57
N GLY A 124 46.11 20.82 -16.81
CA GLY A 124 47.47 20.41 -17.19
C GLY A 124 48.58 21.31 -16.63
N PRO A 125 49.85 21.05 -17.00
CA PRO A 125 50.44 21.77 -18.14
C PRO A 125 51.32 20.83 -19.02
N GLY A 126 51.69 21.09 -20.26
CA GLY A 126 51.94 22.36 -20.93
C GLY A 126 53.44 22.71 -20.89
N GLY A 127 54.18 22.41 -21.97
CA GLY A 127 55.56 22.86 -22.22
C GLY A 127 56.58 21.72 -22.19
N LYS A 128 57.17 21.26 -23.30
CA LYS A 128 58.05 21.90 -24.32
C LYS A 128 59.50 21.41 -24.11
N GLU A 129 60.09 21.02 -25.24
CA GLU A 129 61.51 20.72 -25.53
C GLU A 129 62.01 19.30 -25.26
#